data_AF-A0A2J8Q832-F1
#
_entry.id   AF-A0A2J8Q832-F1
#
_cell.length_a   1.000
_cell.length_b   1.000
_cell.length_c   1.000
_cell.angle_alpha   90.00
_cell.angle_beta   90.00
_cell.angle_gamma   90.00
#
_symmetry.space_group_name_H-M   'P 1'
#
loop_
_entity.id
_entity.type
_entity.pdbx_description
1 polymer ?
#
loop_
_entity_poly.entity_id
_entity_poly.type
_entity_poly.pdbx_seq_one_letter_code
_entity_poly.pdbx_strand_id
1 'polypeptide(L)'
;MAPRLITVLCLGFCLNQKICPHAGAQDKFSLSAWPSPVVPLGGRVTLSCHSHLRFVIWTIFQTTGTRSHQLHTGLSNNITISPVTPGRAGTYRCVGIYKHTSKWSAESNSLKIIVTGGSHDEAGREVDPLLQL
;
A
#
# COMPACT_ATOMS: atom_id res chain seq x y z
N MET A 1 14.15 44.89 -16.47
CA MET A 1 14.23 43.50 -16.99
C MET A 1 15.65 42.99 -16.77
N ALA A 2 15.84 42.14 -15.76
CA ALA A 2 17.14 41.56 -15.42
C ALA A 2 17.05 40.03 -15.51
N PRO A 3 16.99 39.44 -16.72
CA PRO A 3 16.76 38.01 -16.89
C PRO A 3 18.00 37.17 -16.55
N ARG A 4 19.15 37.82 -16.31
CA ARG A 4 20.45 37.14 -16.07
C ARG A 4 20.73 36.87 -14.59
N LEU A 5 20.05 37.56 -13.68
CA LEU A 5 20.23 37.37 -12.23
C LEU A 5 19.56 36.08 -11.74
N ILE A 6 18.45 35.67 -12.35
CA ILE A 6 17.72 34.45 -11.98
C ILE A 6 18.55 33.19 -12.33
N THR A 7 19.23 33.21 -13.48
CA THR A 7 20.06 32.08 -13.94
C THR A 7 21.28 31.85 -13.05
N VAL A 8 21.87 32.91 -12.51
CA VAL A 8 23.04 32.84 -11.62
C VAL A 8 22.65 32.34 -10.22
N LEU A 9 21.47 32.71 -9.72
CA LEU A 9 20.94 32.20 -8.45
C LEU A 9 20.64 30.69 -8.49
N CYS A 10 20.13 30.18 -9.61
CA CYS A 10 19.86 28.74 -9.78
C CYS A 10 21.14 27.89 -9.85
N LEU A 11 22.25 28.43 -10.38
CA LEU A 11 23.52 27.72 -10.47
C LEU A 11 24.38 27.86 -9.21
N GLY A 12 24.22 28.95 -8.45
CA GLY A 12 24.98 29.20 -7.23
C GLY A 12 24.51 28.43 -5.99
N PHE A 13 23.22 28.04 -5.93
CA PHE A 13 22.68 27.32 -4.78
C PHE A 13 23.10 25.84 -4.73
N CYS A 14 23.53 25.25 -5.85
CA CYS A 14 23.98 23.85 -5.91
C CYS A 14 25.36 23.61 -5.30
N LEU A 15 26.17 24.65 -5.05
CA LEU A 15 27.54 24.51 -4.56
C LEU A 15 27.67 24.62 -3.03
N ASN A 16 26.59 24.97 -2.32
CA ASN A 16 26.56 25.02 -0.85
C ASN A 16 25.59 24.03 -0.21
N GLN A 17 24.84 23.26 -1.00
CA GLN A 17 24.13 22.12 -0.48
C GLN A 17 25.09 20.94 -0.49
N LYS A 18 25.57 20.60 0.71
CA LYS A 18 26.21 19.33 1.04
C LYS A 18 25.21 18.22 0.71
N ILE A 19 25.11 17.88 -0.58
CA ILE A 19 24.33 16.77 -1.08
C ILE A 19 25.06 15.55 -0.54
N CYS A 20 24.54 15.01 0.56
CA CYS A 20 24.90 13.66 0.96
C CYS A 20 24.68 12.80 -0.29
N PRO A 21 25.72 12.17 -0.86
CA PRO A 21 25.54 11.27 -1.98
C PRO A 21 24.49 10.28 -1.52
N HIS A 22 23.34 10.30 -2.21
CA HIS A 22 22.20 9.47 -1.86
C HIS A 22 22.71 8.04 -1.73
N ALA A 23 22.85 7.59 -0.49
CA ALA A 23 23.36 6.28 -0.16
C ALA A 23 22.41 5.29 -0.82
N GLY A 24 22.85 4.69 -1.93
CA GLY A 24 22.14 3.69 -2.73
C GLY A 24 20.65 3.99 -2.92
N ALA A 25 20.28 4.52 -4.08
CA ALA A 25 18.90 4.43 -4.56
C ALA A 25 18.55 2.94 -4.74
N GLN A 26 18.19 2.26 -3.64
CA GLN A 26 17.52 0.98 -3.73
C GLN A 26 16.24 1.25 -4.50
N ASP A 27 16.00 0.46 -5.54
CA ASP A 27 14.75 0.43 -6.30
C ASP A 27 13.60 0.05 -5.37
N LYS A 28 13.15 1.03 -4.59
CA LYS A 28 12.15 0.87 -3.56
C LYS A 28 10.79 1.05 -4.21
N PHE A 29 10.01 -0.01 -4.21
CA PHE A 29 8.65 0.05 -4.73
C PHE A 29 7.76 0.88 -3.80
N SER A 30 6.68 1.45 -4.31
CA SER A 30 5.67 2.12 -3.50
C SER A 30 4.36 1.35 -3.52
N LEU A 31 3.61 1.38 -2.43
CA LEU A 31 2.32 0.71 -2.28
C LEU A 31 1.25 1.75 -1.94
N SER A 32 0.17 1.75 -2.72
CA SER A 32 -0.99 2.62 -2.52
C SER A 32 -2.29 1.83 -2.41
N ALA A 33 -3.31 2.46 -1.81
CA ALA A 33 -4.68 1.95 -1.77
C ALA A 33 -5.61 2.89 -2.55
N TRP A 34 -6.57 2.31 -3.26
CA TRP A 34 -7.65 3.01 -3.92
C TRP A 34 -9.00 2.38 -3.56
N PRO A 35 -10.06 3.16 -3.30
CA PRO A 35 -10.11 4.62 -3.28
C PRO A 35 -9.46 5.24 -2.04
N SER A 36 -9.39 4.48 -0.94
CA SER A 36 -8.83 4.94 0.34
C SER A 36 -8.30 3.74 1.15
N PRO A 37 -7.28 3.93 2.01
CA PRO A 37 -6.86 2.92 2.98
C PRO A 37 -7.87 2.72 4.13
N VAL A 38 -8.83 3.64 4.31
CA VAL A 38 -9.93 3.51 5.26
C VAL A 38 -11.16 3.02 4.50
N VAL A 39 -11.65 1.83 4.84
CA VAL A 39 -12.66 1.12 4.05
C VAL A 39 -13.78 0.63 4.96
N PRO A 40 -15.06 0.80 4.59
CA PRO A 40 -16.15 0.21 5.36
C PRO A 40 -16.14 -1.33 5.26
N LEU A 41 -16.65 -2.01 6.29
CA LEU A 41 -16.93 -3.44 6.28
C LEU A 41 -17.85 -3.78 5.11
N GLY A 42 -17.55 -4.86 4.38
CA GLY A 42 -18.23 -5.20 3.14
C GLY A 42 -17.81 -4.36 1.93
N GLY A 43 -17.02 -3.30 2.13
CA GLY A 43 -16.53 -2.42 1.09
C GLY A 43 -15.48 -3.05 0.19
N ARG A 44 -14.81 -2.19 -0.60
CA ARG A 44 -13.81 -2.59 -1.58
C ARG A 44 -12.58 -1.69 -1.51
N VAL A 45 -11.41 -2.30 -1.62
CA VAL A 45 -10.14 -1.59 -1.77
C VAL A 45 -9.23 -2.33 -2.74
N THR A 46 -8.52 -1.58 -3.57
CA THR A 46 -7.49 -2.09 -4.47
C THR A 46 -6.13 -1.63 -3.97
N LEU A 47 -5.26 -2.59 -3.69
CA LEU A 47 -3.86 -2.35 -3.37
C LEU A 47 -3.05 -2.40 -4.66
N SER A 48 -2.20 -1.41 -4.89
CA SER A 48 -1.35 -1.32 -6.09
C SER A 48 0.09 -1.01 -5.72
N CYS A 49 1.00 -1.88 -6.15
CA CYS A 49 2.43 -1.69 -6.02
C CYS A 49 2.96 -1.00 -7.29
N HIS A 50 3.85 -0.02 -7.14
CA HIS A 50 4.38 0.79 -8.24
C HIS A 50 5.90 0.69 -8.28
N SER A 51 6.44 0.56 -9.48
CA SER A 51 7.87 0.58 -9.77
C SER A 51 8.12 1.22 -11.12
N HIS A 52 9.28 1.84 -11.27
CA HIS A 52 9.78 2.31 -12.56
C HIS A 52 10.34 1.15 -13.41
N LEU A 53 10.53 -0.02 -12.79
CA LEU A 53 11.12 -1.19 -13.43
C LEU A 53 10.05 -2.08 -14.08
N ARG A 54 10.43 -2.71 -15.18
CA ARG A 54 9.59 -3.63 -15.96
C ARG A 54 9.90 -5.07 -15.58
N PHE A 55 9.00 -5.99 -15.93
CA PHE A 55 9.20 -7.44 -15.76
C PHE A 55 9.49 -7.88 -14.31
N VAL A 56 8.65 -7.40 -13.39
CA VAL A 56 8.69 -7.76 -11.96
C VAL A 56 7.63 -8.81 -11.64
N ILE A 57 7.98 -9.81 -10.85
CA ILE A 57 7.03 -10.67 -10.15
C ILE A 57 6.77 -10.03 -8.79
N TRP A 58 5.55 -9.57 -8.56
CA TRP A 58 5.15 -8.86 -7.34
C TRP A 58 4.65 -9.84 -6.30
N THR A 59 4.97 -9.58 -5.05
CA THR A 59 4.37 -10.24 -3.90
C THR A 59 3.85 -9.19 -2.93
N ILE A 60 2.56 -9.27 -2.58
CA ILE A 60 1.91 -8.40 -1.60
C ILE A 60 1.60 -9.24 -0.36
N PHE A 61 2.02 -8.74 0.80
CA PHE A 61 1.79 -9.36 2.09
C PHE A 61 1.04 -8.44 3.05
N GLN A 62 0.25 -9.04 3.92
CA GLN A 62 -0.44 -8.40 5.03
C GLN A 62 0.20 -8.87 6.33
N THR A 63 0.58 -7.92 7.17
CA THR A 63 1.09 -8.17 8.51
C THR A 63 0.06 -7.71 9.54
N THR A 64 -0.30 -8.63 10.44
CA THR A 64 -1.21 -8.40 11.56
C THR A 64 -0.53 -8.86 12.85
N GLY A 65 -0.20 -7.91 13.73
CA GLY A 65 0.67 -8.17 14.88
C GLY A 65 2.06 -8.63 14.43
N THR A 66 2.47 -9.83 14.83
CA THR A 66 3.75 -10.45 14.45
C THR A 66 3.65 -11.42 13.27
N ARG A 67 2.43 -11.67 12.75
CA ARG A 67 2.19 -12.64 11.68
C ARG A 67 2.12 -11.94 10.33
N SER A 68 2.82 -12.48 9.33
CA SER A 68 2.78 -12.01 7.95
C SER A 68 2.16 -13.08 7.05
N HIS A 69 1.25 -12.67 6.17
CA HIS A 69 0.50 -13.53 5.28
C HIS A 69 0.64 -13.03 3.84
N GLN A 70 1.03 -13.91 2.93
CA GLN A 70 1.05 -13.60 1.49
C GLN A 70 -0.38 -13.56 0.96
N LEU A 71 -0.77 -12.46 0.32
CA LEU A 71 -2.09 -12.31 -0.31
C LEU A 71 -2.05 -12.55 -1.81
N HIS A 72 -0.97 -12.12 -2.46
CA HIS A 72 -0.87 -12.10 -3.91
C HIS A 72 0.57 -12.31 -4.32
N THR A 73 0.78 -13.16 -5.32
CA THR A 73 2.05 -13.27 -6.04
C THR A 73 1.78 -13.42 -7.52
N GLY A 74 2.41 -12.59 -8.35
CA GLY A 74 2.26 -12.71 -9.80
C GLY A 74 2.75 -11.50 -10.57
N LEU A 75 2.37 -11.43 -11.85
CA LEU A 75 2.75 -10.32 -12.74
C LEU A 75 1.87 -9.09 -12.56
N SER A 76 0.65 -9.26 -12.04
CA SER A 76 -0.18 -8.13 -11.66
C SER A 76 0.45 -7.41 -10.48
N ASN A 77 0.58 -6.10 -10.60
CA ASN A 77 1.05 -5.23 -9.55
C ASN A 77 -0.06 -4.83 -8.56
N ASN A 78 -1.30 -5.29 -8.79
CA ASN A 78 -2.45 -4.92 -7.97
C ASN A 78 -3.33 -6.12 -7.61
N ILE A 79 -4.02 -5.98 -6.47
CA ILE A 79 -5.06 -6.89 -5.99
C ILE A 79 -6.23 -6.09 -5.45
N THR A 80 -7.45 -6.54 -5.75
CA THR A 80 -8.67 -5.99 -5.17
C THR A 80 -9.20 -6.90 -4.08
N ILE A 81 -9.49 -6.32 -2.91
CA ILE A 81 -10.10 -7.00 -1.77
C ILE A 81 -11.56 -6.55 -1.69
N SER A 82 -12.48 -7.47 -1.90
CA SER A 82 -13.93 -7.25 -1.89
C SER A 82 -14.62 -8.60 -1.61
N PRO A 83 -15.52 -8.70 -0.63
CA PRO A 83 -15.78 -7.71 0.42
C PRO A 83 -14.61 -7.61 1.42
N VAL A 84 -14.38 -6.41 1.96
CA VAL A 84 -13.44 -6.22 3.08
C VAL A 84 -14.05 -6.76 4.37
N THR A 85 -13.30 -7.60 5.08
CA THR A 85 -13.67 -8.15 6.39
C THR A 85 -12.70 -7.65 7.48
N PRO A 86 -13.01 -7.79 8.79
CA PRO A 86 -12.13 -7.31 9.85
C PRO A 86 -10.74 -7.96 9.80
N GLY A 87 -10.66 -9.22 9.35
CA GLY A 87 -9.38 -9.93 9.15
C GLY A 87 -8.50 -9.35 8.04
N ARG A 88 -9.01 -8.46 7.19
CA ARG A 88 -8.25 -7.71 6.18
C ARG A 88 -7.72 -6.37 6.71
N ALA A 89 -8.01 -6.01 7.96
CA ALA A 89 -7.32 -4.91 8.61
C ALA A 89 -5.85 -5.31 8.88
N GLY A 90 -4.93 -4.38 8.69
CA GLY A 90 -3.51 -4.65 8.94
C GLY A 90 -2.58 -3.77 8.12
N THR A 91 -1.29 -4.05 8.24
CA THR A 91 -0.25 -3.34 7.50
C THR A 91 0.15 -4.15 6.28
N TYR A 92 0.09 -3.54 5.11
CA TYR A 92 0.46 -4.14 3.85
C TYR A 92 1.80 -3.61 3.37
N ARG A 93 2.60 -4.48 2.75
CA ARG A 93 3.79 -4.09 1.98
C ARG A 93 3.93 -4.99 0.76
N CYS A 94 4.74 -4.55 -0.19
CA CYS A 94 5.07 -5.32 -1.37
C CYS A 94 6.59 -5.42 -1.56
N VAL A 95 6.99 -6.53 -2.16
CA VAL A 95 8.32 -6.79 -2.72
C VAL A 95 8.15 -7.28 -4.14
N GLY A 96 9.23 -7.34 -4.90
CA GLY A 96 9.23 -8.12 -6.12
C GLY A 96 10.57 -8.69 -6.51
N ILE A 97 10.51 -9.57 -7.49
CA ILE A 97 11.66 -10.25 -8.08
C ILE A 97 11.81 -9.77 -9.51
N TYR A 98 13.00 -9.29 -9.87
CA TYR A 98 13.33 -8.95 -11.24
C TYR A 98 13.54 -10.22 -12.05
N LYS A 99 12.73 -10.46 -13.09
CA LYS A 99 12.81 -11.69 -13.89
C LYS A 99 14.19 -11.93 -14.52
N HIS A 100 14.87 -10.87 -14.93
CA HIS A 100 16.14 -10.97 -15.64
C HIS A 100 17.32 -11.33 -14.73
N THR A 101 17.30 -10.90 -13.47
CA THR A 101 18.43 -11.07 -12.54
C THR A 101 18.10 -11.99 -11.37
N SER A 102 16.84 -12.39 -11.21
CA SER A 102 16.31 -13.13 -10.06
C SER A 102 16.67 -12.47 -8.71
N LYS A 103 16.90 -11.15 -8.72
CA LYS A 103 17.21 -10.36 -7.52
C LYS A 103 15.92 -9.84 -6.91
N TRP A 104 15.89 -9.82 -5.58
CA TRP A 104 14.81 -9.23 -4.80
C TRP A 104 14.95 -7.71 -4.73
N SER A 105 13.82 -7.01 -4.80
CA SER A 105 13.74 -5.58 -4.50
C SER A 105 13.82 -5.32 -3.00
N ALA A 106 14.01 -4.06 -2.64
CA ALA A 106 13.70 -3.60 -1.29
C ALA A 106 12.17 -3.69 -1.04
N GLU A 107 11.79 -3.74 0.24
CA GLU A 107 10.39 -3.64 0.64
C GLU A 107 9.82 -2.24 0.39
N SER A 108 8.54 -2.18 0.04
CA SER A 108 7.82 -0.92 -0.14
C SER A 108 7.62 -0.15 1.17
N ASN A 109 7.01 1.04 1.06
CA ASN A 109 6.38 1.67 2.22
C ASN A 109 5.33 0.74 2.84
N SER A 110 5.15 0.89 4.15
CA SER A 110 4.05 0.27 4.89
C SER A 110 2.75 1.01 4.63
N LEU A 111 1.68 0.29 4.34
CA LEU A 111 0.35 0.84 4.09
C LEU A 111 -0.67 0.17 5.02
N LYS A 112 -1.21 0.92 5.99
CA LYS A 112 -2.18 0.38 6.94
C LYS A 112 -3.60 0.50 6.39
N ILE A 113 -4.29 -0.63 6.23
CA ILE A 113 -5.71 -0.68 5.92
C ILE A 113 -6.50 -0.71 7.22
N ILE A 114 -7.46 0.20 7.32
CA ILE A 114 -8.35 0.37 8.47
C ILE A 114 -9.76 0.02 7.99
N VAL A 115 -10.39 -0.93 8.69
CA VAL A 115 -11.77 -1.33 8.42
C VAL A 115 -12.70 -0.59 9.37
N THR A 116 -13.77 -0.01 8.85
CA THR A 116 -14.75 0.80 9.59
C THR A 116 -16.14 0.18 9.51
N GLY A 117 -16.98 0.39 10.53
CA GLY A 117 -18.32 -0.22 10.59
C GLY A 117 -18.26 -1.67 11.10
N GLY A 118 -18.87 -1.90 12.25
CA GLY A 118 -18.75 -3.16 12.98
C GLY A 118 -19.13 -3.01 14.45
N SER A 119 -20.31 -2.44 14.68
CA SER A 119 -21.02 -2.48 15.96
C SER A 119 -22.51 -2.37 15.65
N HIS A 120 -23.06 -3.40 15.01
CA HIS A 120 -24.43 -3.75 15.37
C HIS A 120 -24.29 -4.42 16.73
N ASP A 121 -24.60 -3.67 17.78
CA ASP A 121 -25.21 -4.27 18.96
C ASP A 121 -26.34 -5.17 18.45
N GLU A 122 -26.10 -6.49 18.39
CA GLU A 122 -27.14 -7.51 18.31
C GLU A 122 -27.81 -7.56 19.70
N ALA A 123 -28.48 -6.47 20.06
CA ALA A 123 -29.36 -6.37 21.21
C ALA A 123 -30.79 -6.55 20.70
N GLY A 124 -31.37 -7.72 21.00
CA GLY A 124 -32.82 -7.92 21.01
C GLY A 124 -33.48 -8.18 19.66
N ARG A 125 -33.32 -9.40 19.15
CA ARG A 125 -34.43 -10.06 18.45
C ARG A 125 -35.02 -11.09 19.42
N GLU A 126 -35.88 -10.62 20.31
CA GLU A 126 -36.85 -11.49 21.00
C GLU A 126 -37.69 -12.15 19.91
N VAL A 127 -37.48 -13.45 19.70
CA VAL A 127 -38.38 -14.28 18.91
C VAL A 127 -39.61 -14.53 19.76
N ASP A 128 -40.65 -13.75 19.51
CA ASP A 128 -42.00 -13.96 20.03
C ASP A 128 -42.48 -15.40 19.69
N PRO A 129 -42.88 -16.23 20.67
CA PRO A 129 -43.30 -17.61 20.41
C PRO A 129 -44.71 -17.79 19.83
N LEU A 130 -45.45 -16.74 19.45
CA LEU A 130 -46.89 -16.84 19.13
C LEU A 130 -47.28 -16.74 17.65
N LEU A 131 -46.36 -16.92 16.71
CA LEU A 131 -46.68 -16.94 15.27
C LEU A 131 -46.22 -18.20 14.54
N GLN A 132 -46.38 -19.36 15.18
CA GLN A 132 -46.52 -20.63 14.46
C GLN A 132 -47.90 -21.24 14.76
N LEU A 133 -48.89 -20.81 13.96
CA LEU A 133 -50.09 -21.59 13.66
C LEU A 133 -49.75 -22.66 12.62
#